data_AF-A0A662SNG1-F1
#
_entry.id   AF-A0A662SNG1-F1
#
_cell.length_a   1.000
_cell.length_b   1.000
_cell.length_c   1.000
_cell.angle_alpha   90.00
_cell.angle_beta   90.00
_cell.angle_gamma   90.00
#
_symmetry.space_group_name_H-M   'P 1'
#
loop_
_entity.id
_entity.type
_entity.pdbx_description
1 polymer ?
#
loop_
_entity_poly.entity_id
_entity_poly.type
_entity_poly.pdbx_seq_one_letter_code
_entity_poly.pdbx_strand_id
1 'polypeptide(L)'
;MRGEEIPRETIELARRILEIGPLCRFCLGSFAAEAAPRDVEEWVKGAALLEILGGPEEGCLICGGLIEKRLRRAVEDLMGSLREYEFDTFKAGSRIPGWIVERADEVRSSLGIETARALKVVISRYVDRVVSEGLGKEIDPDQADLRALVDLGSGRVSIEVKPVLVAGRYRKLVRGIWQSRRPCPSCGGRGCPECGWR
;
A
#
# COMPACT_ATOMS: atom_id res chain seq x y z
N MET A 1 10.13 -21.35 4.56
CA MET A 1 10.71 -21.80 3.29
C MET A 1 10.73 -23.33 3.27
N ARG A 2 9.98 -23.97 2.37
CA ARG A 2 10.23 -25.37 2.01
C ARG A 2 10.93 -25.36 0.65
N GLY A 3 12.26 -25.42 0.66
CA GLY A 3 13.01 -26.19 -0.34
C GLY A 3 13.53 -25.53 -1.62
N GLU A 4 13.42 -24.23 -1.85
CA GLU A 4 14.10 -23.62 -3.01
C GLU A 4 15.44 -23.01 -2.61
N GLU A 5 16.51 -23.55 -3.18
CA GLU A 5 17.89 -23.10 -2.97
C GLU A 5 18.09 -21.78 -3.73
N ILE A 6 18.50 -20.71 -3.03
CA ILE A 6 18.76 -19.42 -3.68
C ILE A 6 19.97 -19.59 -4.62
N PRO A 7 19.84 -19.28 -5.92
CA PRO A 7 20.95 -19.42 -6.86
C PRO A 7 22.17 -18.58 -6.48
N ARG A 8 23.37 -19.11 -6.73
CA ARG A 8 24.65 -18.44 -6.42
C ARG A 8 24.74 -17.02 -6.99
N GLU A 9 24.29 -16.82 -8.21
CA GLU A 9 24.28 -15.50 -8.88
C GLU A 9 23.46 -14.46 -8.09
N THR A 10 22.36 -14.88 -7.47
CA THR A 10 21.50 -13.99 -6.67
C THR A 10 22.15 -13.66 -5.33
N ILE A 11 22.85 -14.63 -4.75
CA ILE A 11 23.66 -14.41 -3.53
C ILE A 11 24.82 -13.44 -3.83
N GLU A 12 25.49 -13.57 -4.97
CA GLU A 12 26.57 -12.68 -5.40
C GLU A 12 26.07 -11.25 -5.66
N LEU A 13 24.93 -11.10 -6.32
CA LEU A 13 24.26 -9.80 -6.49
C LEU A 13 23.95 -9.17 -5.13
N ALA A 14 23.33 -9.93 -4.22
CA ALA A 14 23.00 -9.46 -2.88
C ALA A 14 24.24 -9.05 -2.09
N ARG A 15 25.34 -9.82 -2.21
CA ARG A 15 26.63 -9.48 -1.59
C ARG A 15 27.15 -8.14 -2.09
N ARG A 16 27.17 -7.92 -3.41
CA ARG A 16 27.58 -6.64 -4.02
C ARG A 16 26.72 -5.47 -3.55
N ILE A 17 25.42 -5.68 -3.35
CA ILE A 17 24.52 -4.64 -2.83
C ILE A 17 24.88 -4.29 -1.37
N LEU A 18 25.13 -5.31 -0.55
CA LEU A 18 25.43 -5.14 0.88
C LEU A 18 26.84 -4.55 1.14
N GLU A 19 27.75 -4.58 0.17
CA GLU A 19 29.04 -3.87 0.26
C GLU A 19 28.88 -2.35 0.39
N ILE A 20 27.79 -1.77 -0.13
CA ILE A 20 27.49 -0.33 0.04
C ILE A 20 27.02 -0.03 1.47
N GLY A 21 26.33 -0.98 2.10
CA GLY A 21 25.88 -0.85 3.48
C GLY A 21 24.71 -1.76 3.86
N PRO A 22 24.32 -1.74 5.14
CA PRO A 22 23.29 -2.60 5.69
C PRO A 22 21.91 -2.31 5.08
N LEU A 23 21.17 -3.34 4.68
CA LEU A 23 19.80 -3.23 4.16
C LEU A 23 18.83 -4.15 4.91
N CYS A 24 17.59 -3.70 5.11
CA CYS A 24 16.52 -4.57 5.59
C CYS A 24 15.96 -5.47 4.47
N ARG A 25 15.18 -6.50 4.84
CA ARG A 25 14.61 -7.47 3.89
C ARG A 25 13.79 -6.83 2.76
N PHE A 26 13.07 -5.73 3.03
CA PHE A 26 12.29 -5.04 2.00
C PHE A 26 13.18 -4.32 1.00
N CYS A 27 14.21 -3.61 1.49
CA CYS A 27 15.13 -2.86 0.65
C CYS A 27 16.00 -3.80 -0.19
N LEU A 28 16.58 -4.83 0.41
CA LEU A 28 17.37 -5.83 -0.31
C LEU A 28 16.50 -6.59 -1.32
N GLY A 29 15.31 -7.02 -0.89
CA GLY A 29 14.33 -7.68 -1.75
C GLY A 29 13.93 -6.85 -2.97
N SER A 30 13.82 -5.53 -2.80
CA SER A 30 13.54 -4.57 -3.87
C SER A 30 14.57 -4.64 -5.00
N PHE A 31 15.86 -4.68 -4.66
CA PHE A 31 16.93 -4.77 -5.67
C PHE A 31 17.05 -6.14 -6.28
N ALA A 32 16.80 -7.19 -5.52
CA ALA A 32 16.85 -8.57 -5.99
C ALA A 32 15.56 -9.03 -6.68
N ALA A 33 14.60 -8.14 -6.93
CA ALA A 33 13.24 -8.51 -7.35
C ALA A 33 13.19 -9.43 -8.57
N GLU A 34 13.92 -9.12 -9.64
CA GLU A 34 13.97 -9.91 -10.88
C GLU A 34 15.03 -11.03 -10.86
N ALA A 35 15.86 -11.09 -9.82
CA ALA A 35 16.81 -12.18 -9.62
C ALA A 35 16.07 -13.45 -9.18
N ALA A 36 16.56 -14.62 -9.59
CA ALA A 36 15.92 -15.89 -9.27
C ALA A 36 16.03 -16.23 -7.77
N PRO A 37 15.04 -16.90 -7.14
CA PRO A 37 13.74 -17.24 -7.69
C PRO A 37 12.82 -16.00 -7.84
N ARG A 38 12.01 -15.98 -8.90
CA ARG A 38 11.17 -14.82 -9.29
C ARG A 38 9.74 -14.91 -8.75
N ASP A 39 9.31 -16.12 -8.42
CA ASP A 39 8.02 -16.51 -7.86
C ASP A 39 7.97 -16.40 -6.33
N VAL A 40 9.08 -15.98 -5.72
CA VAL A 40 9.15 -15.68 -4.28
C VAL A 40 8.92 -14.18 -4.05
N GLU A 41 8.13 -13.85 -3.03
CA GLU A 41 7.91 -12.47 -2.65
C GLU A 41 9.20 -11.77 -2.23
N GLU A 42 9.33 -10.50 -2.59
CA GLU A 42 10.59 -9.77 -2.51
C GLU A 42 11.09 -9.66 -1.06
N TRP A 43 10.19 -9.45 -0.09
CA TRP A 43 10.55 -9.40 1.33
C TRP A 43 10.92 -10.77 1.92
N VAL A 44 10.45 -11.87 1.32
CA VAL A 44 10.83 -13.24 1.71
C VAL A 44 12.21 -13.54 1.16
N LYS A 45 12.44 -13.26 -0.12
CA LYS A 45 13.75 -13.39 -0.77
C LYS A 45 14.81 -12.53 -0.07
N GLY A 46 14.48 -11.28 0.22
CA GLY A 46 15.35 -10.40 0.98
C GLY A 46 15.69 -10.94 2.37
N ALA A 47 14.72 -11.53 3.09
CA ALA A 47 14.98 -12.13 4.40
C ALA A 47 15.91 -13.34 4.29
N ALA A 48 15.65 -14.23 3.34
CA ALA A 48 16.48 -15.41 3.09
C ALA A 48 17.92 -15.05 2.68
N LEU A 49 18.10 -14.00 1.88
CA LEU A 49 19.43 -13.50 1.53
C LEU A 49 20.19 -12.97 2.77
N LEU A 50 19.50 -12.28 3.68
CA LEU A 50 20.09 -11.81 4.94
C LEU A 50 20.42 -12.96 5.90
N GLU A 51 19.63 -14.06 5.90
CA GLU A 51 19.97 -15.26 6.65
C GLU A 51 21.27 -15.91 6.16
N ILE A 52 21.55 -15.85 4.85
CA ILE A 52 22.77 -16.41 4.24
C ILE A 52 23.98 -15.50 4.42
N LEU A 53 23.82 -14.19 4.17
CA LEU A 53 24.92 -13.23 4.07
C LEU A 53 25.18 -12.45 5.36
N GLY A 54 24.29 -12.53 6.34
CA GLY A 54 24.30 -11.71 7.54
C GLY A 54 23.31 -10.54 7.43
N GLY A 55 22.45 -10.42 8.45
CA GLY A 55 21.51 -9.31 8.60
C GLY A 55 22.22 -8.00 8.98
N PRO A 56 21.55 -6.85 8.80
CA PRO A 56 22.09 -5.60 9.31
C PRO A 56 22.09 -5.59 10.85
N GLU A 57 23.25 -5.41 11.47
CA GLU A 57 23.35 -5.24 12.94
C GLU A 57 22.75 -3.89 13.38
N GLU A 58 22.92 -2.83 12.57
CA GLU A 58 22.36 -1.51 12.84
C GLU A 58 21.80 -0.84 11.57
N GLY A 59 20.51 -0.50 11.62
CA GLY A 59 19.85 0.37 10.63
C GLY A 59 19.76 -0.19 9.20
N CYS A 60 19.03 0.52 8.35
CA CYS A 60 19.00 0.25 6.91
C CYS A 60 19.46 1.52 6.19
N LEU A 61 20.46 1.40 5.31
CA LEU A 61 21.04 2.51 4.55
C LEU A 61 20.00 3.32 3.78
N ILE A 62 18.91 2.67 3.36
CA ILE A 62 17.87 3.28 2.51
C ILE A 62 16.71 3.83 3.33
N CYS A 63 16.18 3.05 4.28
CA CYS A 63 14.96 3.42 4.98
C CYS A 63 15.17 3.76 6.46
N GLY A 64 16.39 3.69 6.99
CA GLY A 64 16.70 3.94 8.41
C GLY A 64 15.95 3.01 9.38
N GLY A 65 15.43 1.89 8.89
CA GLY A 65 14.54 0.98 9.64
C GLY A 65 13.08 1.43 9.75
N LEU A 66 12.68 2.52 9.07
CA LEU A 66 11.31 3.05 9.12
C LEU A 66 10.26 2.01 8.70
N ILE A 67 10.55 1.25 7.62
CA ILE A 67 9.61 0.28 7.04
C ILE A 67 9.28 -0.80 8.08
N GLU A 68 10.28 -1.49 8.63
CA GLU A 68 10.06 -2.54 9.64
C GLU A 68 9.36 -2.01 10.89
N LYS A 69 9.73 -0.81 11.36
CA LYS A 69 9.17 -0.19 12.57
C LYS A 69 7.69 0.17 12.44
N ARG A 70 7.24 0.58 11.26
CA ARG A 70 5.89 1.16 11.08
C ARG A 70 4.93 0.26 10.32
N LEU A 71 5.42 -0.53 9.38
CA LEU A 71 4.57 -1.27 8.44
C LEU A 71 3.67 -2.27 9.17
N ARG A 72 4.20 -3.00 10.16
CA ARG A 72 3.40 -3.97 10.94
C ARG A 72 2.19 -3.31 11.60
N ARG A 73 2.44 -2.26 12.38
CA ARG A 73 1.38 -1.52 13.08
C ARG A 73 0.37 -0.92 12.10
N ALA A 74 0.85 -0.33 11.01
CA ALA A 74 -0.05 0.28 10.02
C ALA A 74 -0.93 -0.75 9.31
N VAL A 75 -0.44 -1.97 9.09
CA VAL A 75 -1.25 -3.08 8.55
C VAL A 75 -2.27 -3.58 9.57
N GLU A 76 -1.88 -3.70 10.84
CA GLU A 76 -2.79 -4.06 11.94
C GLU A 76 -3.92 -3.02 12.09
N ASP A 77 -3.58 -1.73 12.06
CA ASP A 77 -4.54 -0.62 12.10
C ASP A 77 -5.49 -0.65 10.89
N LEU A 78 -4.95 -0.86 9.68
CA LEU A 78 -5.74 -1.01 8.46
C LEU A 78 -6.72 -2.18 8.54
N MET A 79 -6.27 -3.36 8.97
CA MET A 79 -7.12 -4.53 9.14
C MET A 79 -8.23 -4.29 10.17
N GLY A 80 -7.93 -3.52 11.23
CA GLY A 80 -8.92 -3.08 12.21
C GLY A 80 -10.03 -2.25 11.56
N SER A 81 -9.66 -1.21 10.81
CA SER A 81 -10.63 -0.34 10.12
C SER A 81 -11.41 -1.06 9.02
N LEU A 82 -10.79 -1.97 8.27
CA LEU A 82 -11.48 -2.70 7.20
C LEU A 82 -12.60 -3.60 7.73
N ARG A 83 -12.55 -4.07 8.98
CA ARG A 83 -13.61 -4.88 9.59
C ARG A 83 -14.94 -4.13 9.77
N GLU A 84 -14.94 -2.81 9.68
CA GLU A 84 -16.15 -1.98 9.75
C GLU A 84 -16.93 -1.93 8.42
N TYR A 85 -16.39 -2.54 7.35
CA TYR A 85 -16.97 -2.52 6.02
C TYR A 85 -17.41 -3.91 5.55
N GLU A 86 -18.48 -3.94 4.77
CA GLU A 86 -18.88 -5.11 3.97
C GLU A 86 -18.30 -4.95 2.56
N PHE A 87 -17.42 -5.88 2.15
CA PHE A 87 -16.74 -5.88 0.86
C PHE A 87 -16.22 -7.27 0.54
N ASP A 88 -16.01 -7.59 -0.74
CA ASP A 88 -15.41 -8.87 -1.17
C ASP A 88 -14.02 -8.65 -1.74
N THR A 89 -13.84 -7.55 -2.47
CA THR A 89 -12.58 -7.21 -3.15
C THR A 89 -11.97 -5.93 -2.60
N PHE A 90 -10.65 -5.87 -2.54
CA PHE A 90 -9.95 -4.65 -2.15
C PHE A 90 -8.64 -4.50 -2.92
N LYS A 91 -8.06 -3.30 -2.82
CA LYS A 91 -6.69 -3.05 -3.24
C LYS A 91 -5.99 -2.16 -2.22
N ALA A 92 -4.85 -2.61 -1.71
CA ALA A 92 -4.00 -1.79 -0.87
C ALA A 92 -2.87 -1.13 -1.68
N GLY A 93 -2.56 0.09 -1.28
CA GLY A 93 -1.41 0.85 -1.72
C GLY A 93 -0.57 1.31 -0.53
N SER A 94 0.64 1.76 -0.84
CA SER A 94 1.49 2.44 0.13
C SER A 94 1.94 3.81 -0.35
N ARG A 95 2.17 4.70 0.63
CA ARG A 95 2.92 5.94 0.47
C ARG A 95 4.17 5.84 1.34
N ILE A 96 5.32 6.09 0.74
CA ILE A 96 6.61 6.13 1.42
C ILE A 96 7.19 7.54 1.34
N PRO A 97 7.96 7.97 2.36
CA PRO A 97 8.68 9.24 2.30
C PRO A 97 9.57 9.36 1.05
N GLY A 98 9.62 10.56 0.46
CA GLY A 98 10.39 10.84 -0.77
C GLY A 98 11.88 10.50 -0.62
N TRP A 99 12.49 10.84 0.52
CA TRP A 99 13.90 10.56 0.80
C TRP A 99 14.26 9.06 0.72
N ILE A 100 13.31 8.15 1.01
CA ILE A 100 13.54 6.70 0.86
C ILE A 100 13.59 6.32 -0.61
N VAL A 101 12.73 6.93 -1.43
CA VAL A 101 12.67 6.69 -2.88
C VAL A 101 13.94 7.21 -3.54
N GLU A 102 14.33 8.44 -3.22
CA GLU A 102 15.55 9.08 -3.73
C GLU A 102 16.78 8.25 -3.36
N ARG A 103 16.92 7.87 -2.08
CA ARG A 103 18.05 7.07 -1.62
C ARG A 103 18.12 5.69 -2.27
N ALA A 104 16.97 5.04 -2.49
CA ALA A 104 16.93 3.77 -3.20
C ALA A 104 17.37 3.91 -4.66
N ASP A 105 16.98 5.01 -5.32
CA ASP A 105 17.35 5.26 -6.71
C ASP A 105 18.85 5.61 -6.86
N GLU A 106 19.41 6.37 -5.92
CA GLU A 106 20.86 6.63 -5.85
C GLU A 106 21.66 5.32 -5.78
N VAL A 107 21.29 4.43 -4.85
CA VAL A 107 21.94 3.13 -4.67
C VAL A 107 21.77 2.28 -5.93
N ARG A 108 20.56 2.23 -6.48
CA ARG A 108 20.24 1.51 -7.73
C ARG A 108 21.16 1.95 -8.87
N SER A 109 21.28 3.26 -9.07
CA SER A 109 22.06 3.87 -10.14
C SER A 109 23.56 3.61 -9.94
N SER A 110 24.06 3.74 -8.71
CA SER A 110 25.47 3.48 -8.39
C SER A 110 25.93 2.04 -8.68
N LEU A 111 25.01 1.08 -8.56
CA LEU A 111 25.27 -0.35 -8.82
C LEU A 111 24.96 -0.77 -10.26
N GLY A 112 24.40 0.13 -11.08
CA GLY A 112 23.94 -0.20 -12.43
C GLY A 112 22.82 -1.23 -12.46
N ILE A 113 21.94 -1.25 -11.45
CA ILE A 113 20.83 -2.21 -11.36
C ILE A 113 19.63 -1.68 -12.14
N GLU A 114 19.35 -2.25 -13.31
CA GLU A 114 18.20 -1.85 -14.14
C GLU A 114 16.89 -2.52 -13.68
N THR A 115 16.98 -3.61 -12.94
CA THR A 115 15.86 -4.53 -12.68
C THR A 115 15.28 -4.42 -11.27
N ALA A 116 15.62 -3.38 -10.51
CA ALA A 116 15.07 -3.20 -9.17
C ALA A 116 13.58 -2.82 -9.24
N ARG A 117 12.77 -3.44 -8.37
CA ARG A 117 11.37 -3.05 -8.19
C ARG A 117 11.30 -1.85 -7.26
N ALA A 118 10.40 -0.91 -7.54
CA ALA A 118 10.19 0.24 -6.66
C ALA A 118 9.72 -0.20 -5.26
N LEU A 119 10.31 0.36 -4.21
CA LEU A 119 9.96 0.03 -2.81
C LEU A 119 8.47 0.22 -2.51
N LYS A 120 7.85 1.25 -3.07
CA LYS A 120 6.40 1.48 -2.99
C LYS A 120 5.59 0.27 -3.48
N VAL A 121 6.02 -0.36 -4.57
CA VAL A 121 5.35 -1.52 -5.14
C VAL A 121 5.54 -2.74 -4.23
N VAL A 122 6.76 -2.97 -3.76
CA VAL A 122 7.08 -4.08 -2.84
C VAL A 122 6.23 -3.99 -1.57
N ILE A 123 6.16 -2.79 -0.96
CA ILE A 123 5.37 -2.57 0.25
C ILE A 123 3.87 -2.70 -0.03
N SER A 124 3.37 -2.21 -1.17
CA SER A 124 1.94 -2.36 -1.50
C SER A 124 1.57 -3.84 -1.65
N ARG A 125 2.39 -4.63 -2.36
CA ARG A 125 2.22 -6.10 -2.48
C ARG A 125 2.25 -6.79 -1.11
N TYR A 126 3.11 -6.35 -0.20
CA TYR A 126 3.15 -6.87 1.17
C TYR A 126 1.83 -6.58 1.91
N VAL A 127 1.35 -5.34 1.86
CA VAL A 127 0.08 -4.96 2.52
C VAL A 127 -1.08 -5.75 1.93
N ASP A 128 -1.18 -5.85 0.59
CA ASP A 128 -2.19 -6.67 -0.08
C ASP A 128 -2.16 -8.11 0.43
N ARG A 129 -0.99 -8.75 0.45
CA ARG A 129 -0.82 -10.14 0.88
C ARG A 129 -1.29 -10.34 2.31
N VAL A 130 -0.79 -9.53 3.24
CA VAL A 130 -1.09 -9.68 4.67
C VAL A 130 -2.56 -9.40 4.97
N VAL A 131 -3.16 -8.38 4.35
CA VAL A 131 -4.58 -8.06 4.54
C VAL A 131 -5.48 -9.14 3.93
N SER A 132 -5.13 -9.64 2.73
CA SER A 132 -5.88 -10.70 2.05
C SER A 132 -5.88 -11.99 2.88
N GLU A 133 -4.71 -12.43 3.35
CA GLU A 133 -4.59 -13.60 4.23
C GLU A 133 -5.30 -13.38 5.57
N GLY A 134 -5.20 -12.19 6.15
CA GLY A 134 -5.74 -11.88 7.47
C GLY A 134 -7.25 -11.67 7.52
N LEU A 135 -7.88 -11.25 6.42
CA LEU A 135 -9.33 -11.00 6.33
C LEU A 135 -10.06 -11.98 5.40
N GLY A 136 -9.33 -12.81 4.64
CA GLY A 136 -9.91 -13.73 3.65
C GLY A 136 -10.58 -12.99 2.48
N LYS A 137 -10.01 -11.85 2.05
CA LYS A 137 -10.56 -10.98 1.00
C LYS A 137 -9.73 -11.04 -0.26
N GLU A 138 -10.38 -10.88 -1.41
CA GLU A 138 -9.73 -10.97 -2.71
C GLU A 138 -9.06 -9.64 -3.09
N ILE A 139 -7.89 -9.72 -3.73
CA ILE A 139 -7.17 -8.55 -4.22
C ILE A 139 -7.56 -8.30 -5.68
N ASP A 140 -8.25 -7.20 -5.95
CA ASP A 140 -8.65 -6.81 -7.31
C ASP A 140 -8.20 -5.37 -7.59
N PRO A 141 -7.12 -5.15 -8.36
CA PRO A 141 -6.64 -3.80 -8.66
C PRO A 141 -7.60 -2.99 -9.56
N ASP A 142 -8.45 -3.66 -10.34
CA ASP A 142 -9.27 -3.06 -11.38
C ASP A 142 -10.69 -2.74 -10.89
N GLN A 143 -11.28 -3.62 -10.08
CA GLN A 143 -12.67 -3.52 -9.63
C GLN A 143 -12.88 -3.49 -8.11
N ALA A 144 -11.82 -3.33 -7.30
CA ALA A 144 -11.90 -3.21 -5.85
C ALA A 144 -13.14 -2.45 -5.31
N ASP A 145 -13.85 -3.08 -4.38
CA ASP A 145 -14.90 -2.43 -3.58
C ASP A 145 -14.30 -1.38 -2.64
N LEU A 146 -13.08 -1.63 -2.15
CA LEU A 146 -12.35 -0.74 -1.26
C LEU A 146 -10.91 -0.52 -1.73
N ARG A 147 -10.47 0.74 -1.72
CA ARG A 147 -9.05 1.10 -1.88
C ARG A 147 -8.48 1.55 -0.55
N ALA A 148 -7.46 0.86 -0.08
CA ALA A 148 -6.74 1.19 1.14
C ALA A 148 -5.39 1.84 0.81
N LEU A 149 -4.95 2.79 1.61
CA LEU A 149 -3.62 3.39 1.50
C LEU A 149 -2.96 3.45 2.88
N VAL A 150 -1.78 2.87 2.97
CA VAL A 150 -0.90 2.95 4.15
C VAL A 150 0.18 4.00 3.90
N ASP A 151 0.20 5.08 4.68
CA ASP A 151 1.25 6.09 4.63
C ASP A 151 2.28 5.85 5.72
N LEU A 152 3.47 5.37 5.34
CA LEU A 152 4.56 5.10 6.29
C LEU A 152 5.22 6.38 6.82
N GLY A 153 5.10 7.50 6.11
CA GLY A 153 5.63 8.78 6.54
C GLY A 153 4.83 9.39 7.67
N SER A 154 3.49 9.40 7.55
CA SER A 154 2.59 9.91 8.58
C SER A 154 2.12 8.84 9.58
N GLY A 155 2.24 7.56 9.25
CA GLY A 155 1.67 6.45 10.01
C GLY A 155 0.15 6.34 9.89
N ARG A 156 -0.47 7.06 8.94
CA ARG A 156 -1.93 7.08 8.76
C ARG A 156 -2.37 6.04 7.75
N VAL A 157 -3.61 5.59 7.93
CA VAL A 157 -4.32 4.74 6.99
C VAL A 157 -5.52 5.52 6.45
N SER A 158 -5.78 5.40 5.15
CA SER A 158 -7.00 5.93 4.54
C SER A 158 -7.69 4.86 3.72
N ILE A 159 -9.02 4.83 3.78
CA ILE A 159 -9.87 3.90 3.04
C ILE A 159 -10.81 4.72 2.16
N GLU A 160 -10.85 4.38 0.87
CA GLU A 160 -11.78 4.89 -0.11
C GLU A 160 -12.76 3.78 -0.49
N VAL A 161 -14.05 4.04 -0.31
CA VAL A 161 -15.12 3.06 -0.54
C VAL A 161 -15.76 3.33 -1.90
N LYS A 162 -15.86 2.30 -2.73
CA LYS A 162 -16.59 2.35 -4.00
C LYS A 162 -18.08 2.59 -3.71
N PRO A 163 -18.71 3.64 -4.28
CA PRO A 163 -20.09 3.96 -3.98
C PRO A 163 -21.04 2.89 -4.53
N VAL A 164 -22.07 2.57 -3.75
CA VAL A 164 -23.20 1.75 -4.20
C VAL A 164 -24.23 2.63 -4.90
N LEU A 165 -24.60 2.27 -6.12
CA LEU A 165 -25.65 2.96 -6.87
C LEU A 165 -26.98 2.24 -6.68
N VAL A 166 -27.96 2.94 -6.10
CA VAL A 166 -29.33 2.43 -5.93
C VAL A 166 -30.22 3.01 -7.01
N ALA A 167 -30.87 2.13 -7.77
CA ALA A 167 -31.83 2.50 -8.81
C ALA A 167 -33.24 2.05 -8.42
N GLY A 168 -34.23 2.84 -8.79
CA GLY A 168 -35.63 2.53 -8.51
C GLY A 168 -36.58 3.45 -9.25
N ARG A 169 -37.87 3.25 -9.01
CA ARG A 169 -38.95 4.11 -9.50
C ARG A 169 -39.73 4.61 -8.30
N TYR A 170 -40.09 5.88 -8.32
CA TYR A 170 -40.93 6.46 -7.29
C TYR A 170 -42.12 7.18 -7.92
N ARG A 171 -43.24 7.25 -7.21
CA ARG A 171 -44.45 7.97 -7.66
C ARG A 171 -44.53 9.31 -6.96
N LYS A 172 -44.56 10.38 -7.73
CA LYS A 172 -44.79 11.74 -7.25
C LYS A 172 -46.29 11.99 -7.17
N LEU A 173 -46.88 11.85 -5.98
CA LEU A 173 -48.35 11.87 -5.79
C LEU A 173 -48.95 13.28 -5.69
N VAL A 174 -48.13 14.31 -5.47
CA VAL A 174 -48.57 15.69 -5.26
C VAL A 174 -47.98 16.60 -6.34
N ARG A 175 -48.79 17.49 -6.93
CA ARG A 175 -48.32 18.52 -7.86
C ARG A 175 -47.67 19.68 -7.08
N GLY A 176 -46.66 20.32 -7.66
CA GLY A 176 -46.01 21.50 -7.05
C GLY A 176 -44.81 21.19 -6.14
N ILE A 177 -44.56 19.94 -5.76
CA ILE A 177 -43.30 19.56 -5.07
C ILE A 177 -42.15 19.40 -6.08
N TRP A 178 -40.92 19.73 -5.69
CA TRP A 178 -39.75 19.66 -6.56
C TRP A 178 -39.13 18.25 -6.58
N GLN A 179 -38.41 17.92 -7.66
CA GLN A 179 -37.69 16.63 -7.80
C GLN A 179 -36.47 16.56 -6.89
N SER A 180 -35.79 17.69 -6.72
CA SER A 180 -34.59 17.87 -5.90
C SER A 180 -34.74 19.12 -5.03
N ARG A 181 -33.84 19.30 -4.06
CA ARG A 181 -33.85 20.47 -3.18
C ARG A 181 -33.74 21.74 -4.03
N ARG A 182 -34.72 22.63 -3.92
CA ARG A 182 -34.67 23.94 -4.57
C ARG A 182 -33.93 24.92 -3.66
N PRO A 183 -32.85 25.57 -4.12
CA PRO A 183 -32.20 26.63 -3.36
C PRO A 183 -33.18 27.76 -3.07
N CYS A 184 -33.11 28.35 -1.87
CA CYS A 184 -33.91 29.52 -1.52
C CYS A 184 -33.61 30.66 -2.51
N PRO A 185 -34.62 31.31 -3.12
CA PRO A 185 -34.40 32.38 -4.08
C PRO A 185 -33.74 33.62 -3.45
N SER A 186 -33.91 33.84 -2.15
CA SER A 186 -33.35 34.97 -1.41
C SER A 186 -31.87 34.76 -1.04
N CYS A 187 -31.49 33.56 -0.57
CA CYS A 187 -30.14 33.30 -0.07
C CYS A 187 -29.29 32.34 -0.92
N GLY A 188 -29.85 31.78 -1.99
CA GLY A 188 -29.16 30.82 -2.87
C GLY A 188 -28.82 29.48 -2.20
N GLY A 189 -29.45 29.14 -1.07
CA GLY A 189 -29.19 27.92 -0.31
C GLY A 189 -28.15 28.05 0.81
N ARG A 190 -27.72 29.27 1.15
CA ARG A 190 -26.87 29.53 2.35
C ARG A 190 -27.62 29.42 3.68
N GLY A 191 -28.95 29.45 3.65
CA GLY A 191 -29.82 29.56 4.83
C GLY A 191 -30.11 31.02 5.22
N CYS A 192 -31.38 31.36 5.47
CA CYS A 192 -31.83 32.66 5.97
C CYS A 192 -33.17 32.54 6.73
N PRO A 193 -33.65 33.58 7.44
CA PRO A 193 -34.93 33.54 8.15
C PRO A 193 -36.13 33.17 7.26
N GLU A 194 -36.16 33.58 5.99
CA GLU A 194 -37.28 33.28 5.07
C GLU A 194 -37.43 31.80 4.73
N CYS A 195 -36.32 31.07 4.63
CA CYS A 195 -36.33 29.62 4.42
C CYS A 195 -36.16 28.83 5.72
N GLY A 196 -36.18 29.50 6.88
CA GLY A 196 -35.97 28.88 8.19
C GLY A 196 -34.59 28.23 8.32
N TRP A 197 -33.56 28.86 7.75
CA TRP A 197 -32.17 28.38 7.74
C TRP A 197 -31.96 27.03 7.02
N ARG A 198 -32.83 26.73 6.05
CA ARG A 198 -32.76 25.55 5.16
C ARG A 198 -32.37 25.92 3.72
#